data_AF-A0A2U1QX63-F1
#
_entry.id   AF-A0A2U1QX63-F1
#
_cell.length_a   1.000
_cell.length_b   1.000
_cell.length_c   1.000
_cell.angle_alpha   90.00
_cell.angle_beta   90.00
_cell.angle_gamma   90.00
#
_symmetry.space_group_name_H-M   'P 1'
#
loop_
_entity.id
_entity.type
_entity.pdbx_description
1 polymer ?
#
loop_
_entity_poly.entity_id
_entity_poly.type
_entity_poly.pdbx_seq_one_letter_code
_entity_poly.pdbx_strand_id
1 'polypeptide(L)'
;MTKYTIKKYDPDDYAIWNDFIGQAKNATFLFHRDFMEYHKDRFDDFSLLVFENKKLAAVLPANKLENSVYSHQGLTYGSLVYNDQTRLSSVIEIFQSVLIFLNENKISKLMIKILPSIYNRKPAEEILYSLFLAEAKLIRRDSLSVIDLSQENAISKIRKRNFKKAVSNQLIIKEENNFELFWNQILIPNLDKKHNAKPVHSIKEINRLKSFFPTHINQ
;
A
#
# COMPACT_ATOMS: atom_id res chain seq x y z
N MET A 1 24.14 -23.14 2.06
CA MET A 1 22.87 -23.06 1.32
C MET A 1 22.03 -21.98 1.94
N THR A 2 21.53 -21.03 1.16
CA THR A 2 20.61 -20.00 1.66
C THR A 2 19.28 -20.67 2.03
N LYS A 3 18.83 -20.45 3.27
CA LYS A 3 17.56 -20.96 3.82
C LYS A 3 16.33 -20.46 3.04
N TYR A 4 16.45 -19.29 2.43
CA TYR A 4 15.39 -18.66 1.64
C TYR A 4 15.78 -18.58 0.17
N THR A 5 14.78 -18.70 -0.70
CA THR A 5 14.89 -18.51 -2.15
C THR A 5 14.02 -17.34 -2.58
N ILE A 6 14.53 -16.51 -3.49
CA ILE A 6 13.85 -15.32 -3.98
C ILE A 6 13.41 -15.55 -5.42
N LYS A 7 12.14 -15.28 -5.71
CA LYS A 7 11.55 -15.36 -7.05
C LYS A 7 10.90 -14.01 -7.37
N LYS A 8 11.09 -13.50 -8.59
CA LYS A 8 10.29 -12.36 -9.08
C LYS A 8 8.85 -12.82 -9.33
N TYR A 9 7.89 -11.99 -8.96
CA TYR A 9 6.48 -12.24 -9.22
C TYR A 9 6.23 -12.53 -10.71
N ASP A 10 5.46 -13.58 -10.96
CA ASP A 10 4.89 -13.92 -12.25
C ASP A 10 3.35 -13.94 -12.14
N PRO A 11 2.57 -13.66 -13.20
CA PRO A 11 1.11 -13.80 -13.18
C PRO A 11 0.61 -15.14 -12.63
N ASP A 12 1.35 -16.24 -12.80
CA ASP A 12 0.99 -17.54 -12.22
C ASP A 12 1.04 -17.55 -10.67
N ASP A 13 1.73 -16.58 -10.05
CA ASP A 13 1.78 -16.39 -8.60
C ASP A 13 0.61 -15.54 -8.05
N TYR A 14 -0.35 -15.14 -8.90
CA TYR A 14 -1.47 -14.28 -8.50
C TYR A 14 -2.21 -14.80 -7.25
N ALA A 15 -2.61 -16.07 -7.26
CA ALA A 15 -3.38 -16.66 -6.16
C ALA A 15 -2.56 -16.71 -4.87
N ILE A 16 -1.34 -17.27 -4.93
CA ILE A 16 -0.48 -17.44 -3.74
C ILE A 16 -0.09 -16.08 -3.13
N TRP A 17 0.11 -15.05 -3.96
CA TRP A 17 0.37 -13.69 -3.50
C TRP A 17 -0.82 -13.13 -2.72
N ASN A 18 -2.01 -13.14 -3.33
CA ASN A 18 -3.19 -12.53 -2.73
C ASN A 18 -3.65 -13.26 -1.46
N ASP A 19 -3.56 -14.59 -1.45
CA ASP A 19 -3.82 -15.40 -0.26
C ASP A 19 -2.87 -15.03 0.89
N PHE A 20 -1.61 -14.76 0.56
CA PHE A 20 -0.60 -14.34 1.53
C PHE A 20 -0.89 -12.93 2.07
N ILE A 21 -1.24 -11.98 1.20
CA ILE A 21 -1.66 -10.62 1.60
C ILE A 21 -2.85 -10.68 2.56
N GLY A 22 -3.82 -11.57 2.32
CA GLY A 22 -4.99 -11.75 3.18
C GLY A 22 -4.66 -12.21 4.60
N GLN A 23 -3.51 -12.88 4.80
CA GLN A 23 -3.06 -13.46 6.07
C GLN A 23 -1.95 -12.64 6.76
N ALA A 24 -1.31 -11.71 6.04
CA ALA A 24 -0.20 -10.94 6.56
C ALA A 24 -0.62 -10.01 7.71
N LYS A 25 0.30 -9.79 8.66
CA LYS A 25 0.04 -8.90 9.82
C LYS A 25 0.30 -7.43 9.50
N ASN A 26 1.08 -7.14 8.47
CA ASN A 26 1.48 -5.81 8.03
C ASN A 26 1.11 -5.56 6.57
N ALA A 27 -0.16 -5.81 6.23
CA ALA A 27 -0.69 -5.62 4.89
C ALA A 27 -2.07 -4.95 4.89
N THR A 28 -2.36 -4.24 3.80
CA THR A 28 -3.70 -3.77 3.44
C THR A 28 -4.07 -4.28 2.05
N PHE A 29 -5.31 -4.08 1.63
CA PHE A 29 -5.75 -4.47 0.28
C PHE A 29 -4.98 -3.74 -0.84
N LEU A 30 -4.24 -2.68 -0.53
CA LEU A 30 -3.38 -1.98 -1.49
C LEU A 30 -2.24 -2.87 -2.02
N PHE A 31 -1.88 -3.94 -1.31
CA PHE A 31 -0.90 -4.93 -1.77
C PHE A 31 -1.52 -6.07 -2.59
N HIS A 32 -2.84 -6.09 -2.76
CA HIS A 32 -3.52 -7.06 -3.60
C HIS A 32 -3.17 -6.82 -5.08
N ARG A 33 -2.99 -7.88 -5.87
CA ARG A 33 -2.58 -7.76 -7.28
C ARG A 33 -3.60 -7.00 -8.12
N ASP A 34 -4.90 -7.19 -7.90
CA ASP A 34 -5.94 -6.36 -8.55
C ASP A 34 -5.78 -4.85 -8.28
N PHE A 35 -5.24 -4.46 -7.11
CA PHE A 35 -4.94 -3.07 -6.80
C PHE A 35 -3.58 -2.65 -7.37
N MET A 36 -2.58 -3.51 -7.42
CA MET A 36 -1.28 -3.11 -7.97
C MET A 36 -1.30 -3.02 -9.51
N GLU A 37 -2.08 -3.87 -10.18
CA GLU A 37 -2.06 -4.03 -11.62
C GLU A 37 -2.71 -2.89 -12.41
N TYR A 38 -3.53 -2.02 -11.79
CA TYR A 38 -4.03 -0.83 -12.51
C TYR A 38 -2.91 0.17 -12.84
N HIS A 39 -1.71 -0.01 -12.27
CA HIS A 39 -0.51 0.75 -12.58
C HIS A 39 0.49 0.03 -13.50
N LYS A 40 0.14 -1.13 -14.06
CA LYS A 40 1.09 -1.96 -14.82
C LYS A 40 1.69 -1.25 -16.05
N ASP A 41 1.00 -0.25 -16.57
CA ASP A 41 1.47 0.60 -17.67
C ASP A 41 2.51 1.65 -17.25
N ARG A 42 2.62 1.95 -15.95
CA ARG A 42 3.45 3.03 -15.40
C ARG A 42 4.72 2.55 -14.69
N PHE A 43 4.75 1.31 -14.21
CA PHE A 43 5.86 0.80 -13.42
C PHE A 43 6.33 -0.57 -13.93
N ASP A 44 7.64 -0.75 -14.02
CA ASP A 44 8.27 -2.05 -14.26
C ASP A 44 8.18 -2.88 -12.96
N ASP A 45 7.26 -3.85 -12.93
CA ASP A 45 7.02 -4.67 -11.74
C ASP A 45 8.28 -5.48 -11.39
N PHE A 46 8.72 -5.33 -10.15
CA PHE A 46 9.86 -6.05 -9.59
C PHE A 46 9.51 -6.65 -8.23
N SER A 47 8.23 -6.97 -8.04
CA SER A 47 7.73 -7.59 -6.83
C SER A 47 8.41 -8.94 -6.59
N LEU A 48 8.76 -9.22 -5.34
CA LEU A 48 9.51 -10.43 -4.97
C LEU A 48 8.68 -11.32 -4.05
N LEU A 49 8.76 -12.63 -4.28
CA LEU A 49 8.30 -13.68 -3.40
C LEU A 49 9.51 -14.31 -2.72
N VAL A 50 9.42 -14.53 -1.41
CA VAL A 50 10.47 -15.14 -0.60
C VAL A 50 9.98 -16.46 -0.05
N PHE A 51 10.60 -17.57 -0.47
CA PHE A 51 10.20 -18.92 -0.07
C PHE A 51 11.18 -19.55 0.92
N GLU A 52 10.65 -20.21 1.94
CA GLU A 52 11.36 -21.11 2.85
C GLU A 52 10.85 -22.54 2.60
N ASN A 53 11.70 -23.47 2.17
CA ASN A 53 11.31 -24.87 1.90
C ASN A 53 10.03 -25.01 1.03
N LYS A 54 9.92 -24.19 -0.03
CA LYS A 54 8.76 -24.08 -0.96
C LYS A 54 7.51 -23.40 -0.39
N LYS A 55 7.49 -23.01 0.89
CA LYS A 55 6.40 -22.22 1.48
C LYS A 55 6.71 -20.73 1.36
N LEU A 56 5.72 -19.94 0.93
CA LEU A 56 5.85 -18.49 0.88
C LEU A 56 5.97 -17.93 2.31
N ALA A 57 7.08 -17.26 2.59
CA ALA A 57 7.43 -16.72 3.90
C ALA A 57 7.25 -15.20 3.98
N ALA A 58 7.49 -14.50 2.86
CA ALA A 58 7.29 -13.05 2.74
C ALA A 58 7.08 -12.65 1.29
N VAL A 59 6.53 -11.45 1.09
CA VAL A 59 6.51 -10.79 -0.21
C VAL A 59 7.03 -9.36 -0.08
N LEU A 60 7.60 -8.83 -1.16
CA LEU A 60 7.97 -7.42 -1.29
C LEU A 60 7.26 -6.85 -2.51
N PRO A 61 6.16 -6.10 -2.34
CA PRO A 61 5.58 -5.30 -3.41
C PRO A 61 6.62 -4.29 -3.89
N ALA A 62 6.99 -4.34 -5.16
CA ALA A 62 8.08 -3.51 -5.65
C ALA A 62 7.98 -3.19 -7.14
N ASN A 63 8.59 -2.06 -7.52
CA ASN A 63 8.87 -1.73 -8.90
C ASN A 63 10.33 -1.35 -9.06
N LYS A 64 10.86 -1.56 -10.26
CA LYS A 64 12.20 -1.16 -10.65
C LYS A 64 12.15 0.17 -11.41
N LEU A 65 13.17 0.97 -11.21
CA LEU A 65 13.49 2.13 -12.04
C LEU A 65 15.02 2.22 -12.11
N GLU A 66 15.56 2.07 -13.32
CA GLU A 66 17.01 1.99 -13.57
C GLU A 66 17.68 0.91 -12.68
N ASN A 67 18.68 1.28 -11.88
CA ASN A 67 19.39 0.40 -10.96
C ASN A 67 18.85 0.47 -9.52
N SER A 68 17.62 0.98 -9.34
CA SER A 68 16.97 1.09 -8.03
C SER A 68 15.67 0.29 -8.00
N VAL A 69 15.40 -0.32 -6.86
CA VAL A 69 14.11 -0.93 -6.54
C VAL A 69 13.42 -0.09 -5.49
N TYR A 70 12.13 0.14 -5.69
CA TYR A 70 11.27 0.84 -4.75
C TYR A 70 10.24 -0.14 -4.23
N SER A 71 9.82 0.01 -2.98
CA SER A 71 8.68 -0.69 -2.39
C SER A 71 7.35 -0.16 -2.95
N HIS A 72 7.23 -0.22 -4.27
CA HIS A 72 6.17 0.23 -5.16
C HIS A 72 5.80 1.72 -5.09
N GLN A 73 6.25 2.50 -6.08
CA GLN A 73 5.99 3.95 -6.21
C GLN A 73 4.53 4.27 -6.54
N GLY A 74 3.75 3.31 -7.04
CA GLY A 74 2.30 3.45 -7.21
C GLY A 74 1.50 3.32 -5.91
N LEU A 75 2.12 2.87 -4.82
CA LEU A 75 1.41 2.68 -3.55
C LEU A 75 1.73 3.83 -2.57
N THR A 76 0.77 4.12 -1.68
CA THR A 76 0.97 5.12 -0.61
C THR A 76 2.11 4.72 0.33
N TYR A 77 2.34 3.42 0.50
CA TYR A 77 3.39 2.79 1.29
C TYR A 77 3.66 1.40 0.71
N GLY A 78 4.79 0.80 1.09
CA GLY A 78 5.16 -0.56 0.77
C GLY A 78 6.41 -0.97 1.54
N SER A 79 6.44 -2.20 2.04
CA SER A 79 7.61 -2.77 2.71
C SER A 79 7.61 -4.27 2.52
N LEU A 80 8.57 -4.96 3.15
CA LEU A 80 8.49 -6.40 3.31
C LEU A 80 7.20 -6.74 4.06
N VAL A 81 6.39 -7.63 3.50
CA VAL A 81 5.12 -8.11 4.03
C VAL A 81 5.31 -9.54 4.52
N TYR A 82 4.83 -9.85 5.72
CA TYR A 82 4.98 -11.16 6.35
C TYR A 82 3.83 -11.49 7.32
N ASN A 83 3.72 -12.77 7.69
CA ASN A 83 2.65 -13.24 8.57
C ASN A 83 2.98 -13.05 10.06
N ASP A 84 2.01 -13.35 10.92
CA ASP A 84 2.15 -13.19 12.37
C ASP A 84 3.02 -14.25 13.05
N GLN A 85 3.25 -15.41 12.42
CA GLN A 85 4.20 -16.40 12.93
C GLN A 85 5.66 -16.03 12.63
N THR A 86 5.90 -15.10 11.71
CA THR A 86 7.26 -14.68 11.33
C THR A 86 7.90 -13.89 12.48
N ARG A 87 8.99 -14.44 13.01
CA ARG A 87 9.75 -13.85 14.13
C ARG A 87 10.87 -12.94 13.62
N LEU A 88 11.38 -12.08 14.50
CA LEU A 88 12.45 -11.14 14.19
C LEU A 88 13.66 -11.79 13.49
N SER A 89 14.15 -12.91 14.00
CA SER A 89 15.28 -13.63 13.39
C SER A 89 15.00 -14.03 11.94
N SER A 90 13.79 -14.53 11.66
CA SER A 90 13.35 -14.86 10.30
C SER A 90 13.26 -13.61 9.42
N VAL A 91 12.72 -12.48 9.93
CA VAL A 91 12.64 -11.23 9.16
C VAL A 91 14.04 -10.71 8.78
N ILE A 92 15.01 -10.80 9.68
CA ILE A 92 16.40 -10.41 9.41
C ILE A 92 16.99 -11.29 8.29
N GLU A 93 16.85 -12.60 8.37
CA GLU A 93 17.38 -13.53 7.35
C GLU A 93 16.67 -13.36 5.99
N ILE A 94 15.34 -13.14 6.00
CA ILE A 94 14.55 -12.86 4.79
C ILE A 94 15.04 -11.56 4.15
N PHE A 95 15.16 -10.49 4.94
CA PHE A 95 15.60 -9.19 4.43
C PHE A 95 17.04 -9.25 3.89
N GLN A 96 17.94 -9.94 4.58
CA GLN A 96 19.29 -10.22 4.10
C GLN A 96 19.26 -10.96 2.75
N SER A 97 18.42 -11.99 2.61
CA SER A 97 18.29 -12.76 1.36
C SER A 97 17.77 -11.89 0.21
N VAL A 98 16.84 -10.97 0.49
CA VAL A 98 16.39 -9.96 -0.49
C VAL A 98 17.55 -9.05 -0.91
N LEU A 99 18.33 -8.51 0.03
CA LEU A 99 19.46 -7.64 -0.30
C LEU A 99 20.53 -8.34 -1.15
N ILE A 100 20.85 -9.61 -0.84
CA ILE A 100 21.76 -10.44 -1.64
C ILE A 100 21.22 -10.61 -3.06
N PHE A 101 19.94 -11.00 -3.20
CA PHE A 101 19.30 -11.15 -4.51
C PHE A 101 19.33 -9.85 -5.32
N LEU A 102 19.06 -8.71 -4.69
CA LEU A 102 19.12 -7.41 -5.35
C LEU A 102 20.54 -7.09 -5.84
N ASN A 103 21.56 -7.34 -5.02
CA ASN A 103 22.95 -7.14 -5.39
C ASN A 103 23.38 -8.03 -6.57
N GLU A 104 23.02 -9.32 -6.54
CA GLU A 104 23.26 -10.26 -7.65
C GLU A 104 22.58 -9.81 -8.96
N ASN A 105 21.44 -9.12 -8.86
CA ASN A 105 20.72 -8.54 -9.99
C ASN A 105 21.16 -7.10 -10.31
N LYS A 106 22.33 -6.66 -9.82
CA LYS A 106 22.94 -5.35 -10.09
C LYS A 106 22.07 -4.16 -9.66
N ILE A 107 21.20 -4.36 -8.67
CA ILE A 107 20.43 -3.28 -8.04
C ILE A 107 21.29 -2.64 -6.96
N SER A 108 21.53 -1.33 -7.08
CA SER A 108 22.41 -0.59 -6.16
C SER A 108 21.66 0.08 -5.01
N LYS A 109 20.33 0.22 -5.11
CA LYS A 109 19.51 0.88 -4.11
C LYS A 109 18.17 0.19 -3.92
N LEU A 110 17.78 -0.01 -2.66
CA LEU A 110 16.44 -0.39 -2.25
C LEU A 110 15.81 0.75 -1.44
N MET A 111 14.68 1.26 -1.93
CA MET A 111 13.94 2.37 -1.32
C MET A 111 12.66 1.82 -0.70
N ILE A 112 12.56 1.83 0.63
CA ILE A 112 11.41 1.30 1.37
C ILE A 112 10.59 2.43 1.97
N LYS A 113 9.26 2.38 1.80
CA LYS A 113 8.30 3.29 2.43
C LYS A 113 7.41 2.52 3.42
N ILE A 114 7.84 2.47 4.67
CA ILE A 114 7.20 1.70 5.74
C ILE A 114 5.69 1.93 5.83
N LEU A 115 4.94 0.83 5.92
CA LEU A 115 3.50 0.84 6.25
C LEU A 115 3.31 1.46 7.65
N PRO A 116 2.50 2.52 7.79
CA PRO A 116 2.19 3.09 9.09
C PRO A 116 1.60 2.05 10.05
N SER A 117 2.09 2.01 11.29
CA SER A 117 1.74 0.98 12.27
C SER A 117 0.24 0.90 12.59
N ILE A 118 -0.49 2.00 12.44
CA ILE A 118 -1.95 2.06 12.57
C ILE A 118 -2.71 1.14 11.61
N TYR A 119 -2.10 0.75 10.49
CA TYR A 119 -2.70 -0.16 9.50
C TYR A 119 -2.30 -1.62 9.74
N ASN A 120 -1.36 -1.88 10.64
CA ASN A 120 -0.97 -3.24 10.97
C ASN A 120 -2.07 -3.92 11.79
N ARG A 121 -2.35 -5.18 11.49
CA ARG A 121 -3.28 -6.01 12.28
C ARG A 121 -2.70 -6.40 13.63
N LYS A 122 -1.37 -6.48 13.72
CA LYS A 122 -0.59 -6.76 14.94
C LYS A 122 0.72 -5.95 14.89
N PRO A 123 1.39 -5.69 16.02
CA PRO A 123 2.72 -5.09 16.00
C PRO A 123 3.67 -5.81 15.03
N ALA A 124 4.32 -5.05 14.14
CA ALA A 124 5.10 -5.59 13.03
C ALA A 124 6.34 -4.70 12.73
N GLU A 125 7.12 -4.42 13.77
CA GLU A 125 8.28 -3.51 13.71
C GLU A 125 9.60 -4.23 13.35
N GLU A 126 9.57 -5.53 13.07
CA GLU A 126 10.79 -6.33 12.83
C GLU A 126 11.59 -5.84 11.62
N ILE A 127 10.91 -5.32 10.59
CA ILE A 127 11.55 -4.72 9.43
C ILE A 127 12.35 -3.46 9.81
N LEU A 128 11.92 -2.68 10.81
CA LEU A 128 12.67 -1.50 11.26
C LEU A 128 14.00 -1.89 11.88
N TYR A 129 14.01 -2.98 12.66
CA TYR A 129 15.26 -3.50 13.22
C TYR A 129 16.20 -4.04 12.13
N SER A 130 15.63 -4.70 11.11
CA SER A 130 16.41 -5.18 9.95
C SER A 130 17.02 -4.02 9.15
N LEU A 131 16.30 -2.91 9.00
CA LEU A 131 16.81 -1.67 8.40
C LEU A 131 17.93 -1.03 9.24
N PHE A 132 17.80 -1.06 10.57
CA PHE A 132 18.85 -0.60 11.48
C PHE A 132 20.13 -1.41 11.31
N LEU A 133 20.04 -2.75 11.30
CA LEU A 133 21.20 -3.63 11.08
C LEU A 133 21.85 -3.43 9.71
N ALA A 134 21.06 -3.11 8.69
CA ALA A 134 21.54 -2.83 7.34
C ALA A 134 22.07 -1.38 7.16
N GLU A 135 22.17 -0.60 8.24
CA GLU A 135 22.59 0.81 8.23
C GLU A 135 21.77 1.66 7.24
N ALA A 136 20.48 1.35 7.09
CA ALA A 136 19.62 2.04 6.15
C ALA A 136 19.50 3.53 6.49
N LYS A 137 19.58 4.38 5.47
CA LYS A 137 19.51 5.84 5.63
C LYS A 137 18.06 6.32 5.62
N LEU A 138 17.64 6.97 6.69
CA LEU A 138 16.36 7.67 6.74
C LEU A 138 16.42 8.95 5.89
N ILE A 139 15.65 8.99 4.81
CA ILE A 139 15.63 10.13 3.88
C ILE A 139 14.35 10.99 3.96
N ARG A 140 13.29 10.47 4.58
CA ARG A 140 11.97 11.10 4.63
C ARG A 140 11.15 10.57 5.80
N ARG A 141 10.35 11.45 6.42
CA ARG A 141 9.25 11.07 7.32
C ARG A 141 7.98 11.79 6.89
N ASP A 142 6.89 11.05 6.80
CA ASP A 142 5.55 11.59 6.54
C ASP A 142 4.77 11.68 7.86
N SER A 143 3.93 12.70 8.00
CA SER A 143 2.96 12.78 9.09
C SER A 143 1.60 12.27 8.64
N LEU A 144 0.84 11.69 9.57
CA LEU A 144 -0.53 11.22 9.34
C LEU A 144 -1.45 11.94 10.32
N SER A 145 -2.60 12.38 9.84
CA SER A 145 -3.70 12.84 10.69
C SER A 145 -4.76 11.74 10.70
N VAL A 146 -4.90 11.10 11.87
CA VAL A 146 -5.68 9.86 12.03
C VAL A 146 -6.72 10.08 13.12
N ILE A 147 -7.91 9.53 12.92
CA ILE A 147 -8.96 9.45 13.94
C ILE A 147 -9.16 7.98 14.24
N ASP A 148 -8.90 7.58 15.48
CA ASP A 148 -9.17 6.21 15.93
C ASP A 148 -10.65 6.06 16.25
N LEU A 149 -11.39 5.46 15.32
CA LEU A 149 -12.83 5.23 15.45
C LEU A 149 -13.19 4.15 16.48
N SER A 150 -12.21 3.40 17.01
CA SER A 150 -12.44 2.47 18.13
C SER A 150 -12.60 3.17 19.48
N GLN A 151 -12.21 4.45 19.55
CA GLN A 151 -12.28 5.28 20.75
C GLN A 151 -13.39 6.33 20.66
N GLU A 152 -13.79 6.86 21.82
CA GLU A 152 -14.68 8.02 21.84
C GLU A 152 -13.94 9.27 21.33
N ASN A 153 -14.50 9.91 20.31
CA ASN A 153 -13.92 11.10 19.70
C ASN A 153 -14.79 12.33 19.95
N ALA A 154 -14.23 13.33 20.65
CA ALA A 154 -14.93 14.58 20.90
C ALA A 154 -15.08 15.41 19.61
N ILE A 155 -16.33 15.62 19.17
CA ILE A 155 -16.62 16.47 18.02
C ILE A 155 -16.63 17.94 18.47
N SER A 156 -15.82 18.77 17.79
CA SER A 156 -15.73 20.21 18.10
C SER A 156 -17.07 20.94 17.95
N LYS A 157 -17.27 22.00 18.74
CA LYS A 157 -18.49 22.84 18.68
C LYS A 157 -18.76 23.38 17.27
N ILE A 158 -17.70 23.73 16.54
CA ILE A 158 -17.78 24.24 15.15
C ILE A 158 -18.32 23.15 14.21
N ARG A 159 -17.81 21.91 14.29
CA ARG A 159 -18.30 20.78 13.48
C ARG A 159 -19.78 20.49 13.79
N LYS A 160 -20.18 20.48 15.07
CA LYS A 160 -21.59 20.31 15.47
C LYS A 160 -22.50 21.39 14.90
N ARG A 161 -22.07 22.66 14.87
CA ARG A 161 -22.82 23.77 14.26
C ARG A 161 -23.00 23.59 12.75
N ASN A 162 -21.94 23.22 12.04
CA ASN A 162 -22.01 23.00 10.60
C ASN A 162 -22.91 21.80 10.24
N PHE A 163 -22.91 20.75 11.06
CA PHE A 163 -23.85 19.64 10.90
C PHE A 163 -25.31 20.10 11.02
N LYS A 164 -25.66 20.88 12.06
CA LYS A 164 -27.01 21.43 12.20
C LYS A 164 -27.41 22.30 11.00
N LYS A 165 -26.47 23.07 10.44
CA LYS A 165 -26.70 23.86 9.23
C LYS A 165 -26.94 22.96 8.01
N ALA A 166 -26.20 21.86 7.85
CA ALA A 166 -26.43 20.92 6.75
C ALA A 166 -27.84 20.31 6.82
N VAL A 167 -28.26 19.89 8.03
CA VAL A 167 -29.61 19.36 8.28
C VAL A 167 -30.69 20.41 8.00
N SER A 168 -30.51 21.66 8.44
CA SER A 168 -31.48 22.73 8.17
C SER A 168 -31.61 23.07 6.68
N ASN A 169 -30.56 22.83 5.89
CA ASN A 169 -30.56 22.97 4.44
C ASN A 169 -30.97 21.68 3.71
N GLN A 170 -31.46 20.67 4.44
CA GLN A 170 -31.96 19.41 3.89
C GLN A 170 -30.91 18.66 3.04
N LEU A 171 -29.62 18.81 3.39
CA LEU A 171 -28.56 18.06 2.72
C LEU A 171 -28.67 16.57 3.08
N ILE A 172 -28.62 15.73 2.05
CA ILE A 172 -28.61 14.28 2.18
C ILE A 172 -27.23 13.72 1.85
N ILE A 173 -26.83 12.68 2.57
CA ILE A 173 -25.65 11.87 2.24
C ILE A 173 -26.18 10.58 1.63
N LYS A 174 -25.70 10.25 0.44
CA LYS A 174 -26.09 9.04 -0.29
C LYS A 174 -24.84 8.39 -0.84
N GLU A 175 -24.68 7.11 -0.56
CA GLU A 175 -23.67 6.29 -1.20
C GLU A 175 -24.12 5.94 -2.62
N GLU A 176 -23.26 6.13 -3.60
CA GLU A 176 -23.54 5.88 -5.01
C GLU A 176 -22.42 5.08 -5.66
N ASN A 177 -22.78 4.25 -6.65
CA ASN A 177 -21.82 3.48 -7.43
C ASN A 177 -21.37 4.21 -8.71
N ASN A 178 -21.94 5.39 -9.00
CA ASN A 178 -21.58 6.19 -10.17
C ASN A 178 -20.56 7.27 -9.81
N PHE A 179 -19.32 7.07 -10.22
CA PHE A 179 -18.22 8.00 -9.97
C PHE A 179 -18.20 9.20 -10.93
N GLU A 180 -18.97 9.16 -12.03
CA GLU A 180 -18.86 10.13 -13.13
C GLU A 180 -19.24 11.55 -12.71
N LEU A 181 -20.31 11.69 -11.94
CA LEU A 181 -20.79 13.00 -11.49
C LEU A 181 -19.72 13.71 -10.67
N PHE A 182 -19.16 13.03 -9.66
CA PHE A 182 -18.09 13.60 -8.84
C PHE A 182 -16.85 13.92 -9.68
N TRP A 183 -16.38 13.00 -10.52
CA TRP A 183 -15.17 13.21 -11.31
C TRP A 183 -15.32 14.39 -12.29
N ASN A 184 -16.38 14.38 -13.10
CA ASN A 184 -16.52 15.30 -14.22
C ASN A 184 -17.03 16.68 -13.79
N GLN A 185 -17.90 16.75 -12.79
CA GLN A 185 -18.51 18.02 -12.38
C GLN A 185 -17.80 18.67 -11.19
N ILE A 186 -17.11 17.89 -10.35
CA ILE A 186 -16.50 18.40 -9.11
C ILE A 186 -14.98 18.29 -9.16
N LEU A 187 -14.42 17.08 -9.29
CA LEU A 187 -12.99 16.85 -9.11
C LEU A 187 -12.14 17.51 -10.20
N ILE A 188 -12.43 17.22 -11.48
CA ILE A 188 -11.65 17.74 -12.62
C ILE A 188 -11.69 19.27 -12.67
N PRO A 189 -12.87 19.93 -12.65
CA PRO A 189 -12.93 21.39 -12.74
C PRO A 189 -12.25 22.08 -11.55
N ASN A 190 -12.36 21.52 -10.34
CA ASN A 190 -11.74 22.11 -9.15
C ASN A 190 -10.22 21.97 -9.15
N LEU A 191 -9.69 20.81 -9.56
CA LEU A 191 -8.24 20.61 -9.65
C LEU A 191 -7.61 21.50 -10.72
N ASP A 192 -8.25 21.63 -11.89
CA ASP A 192 -7.78 22.50 -12.95
C ASP A 192 -7.80 23.98 -12.50
N LYS A 193 -8.95 24.46 -12.03
CA LYS A 193 -9.12 25.86 -11.61
C LYS A 193 -8.19 26.28 -10.48
N LYS A 194 -7.94 25.40 -9.51
CA LYS A 194 -7.21 25.75 -8.28
C LYS A 194 -5.73 25.39 -8.34
N HIS A 195 -5.37 24.34 -9.07
CA HIS A 195 -4.04 23.75 -9.05
C HIS A 195 -3.44 23.51 -10.44
N ASN A 196 -4.17 23.82 -11.53
CA ASN A 196 -3.78 23.50 -12.91
C ASN A 196 -3.34 22.03 -13.06
N ALA A 197 -4.08 21.14 -12.38
CA ALA A 197 -3.72 19.73 -12.21
C ALA A 197 -4.87 18.82 -12.67
N LYS A 198 -4.53 17.58 -13.00
CA LYS A 198 -5.49 16.52 -13.31
C LYS A 198 -5.61 15.52 -12.16
N PRO A 199 -6.74 14.81 -12.02
CA PRO A 199 -6.85 13.71 -11.08
C PRO A 199 -5.76 12.66 -11.29
N VAL A 200 -5.27 12.07 -10.20
CA VAL A 200 -4.28 10.97 -10.24
C VAL A 200 -4.87 9.70 -10.86
N HIS A 201 -6.17 9.44 -10.62
CA HIS A 201 -6.93 8.36 -11.22
C HIS A 201 -7.98 8.93 -12.17
N SER A 202 -8.08 8.33 -13.34
CA SER A 202 -9.19 8.52 -14.27
C SER A 202 -10.47 7.83 -13.76
N ILE A 203 -11.60 8.22 -14.35
CA ILE A 203 -12.89 7.58 -14.11
C ILE A 203 -12.87 6.08 -14.43
N LYS A 204 -12.15 5.68 -15.49
CA LYS A 204 -12.03 4.27 -15.90
C LYS A 204 -11.27 3.45 -14.86
N GLU A 205 -10.20 4.02 -14.30
CA GLU A 205 -9.41 3.36 -13.26
C GLU A 205 -10.21 3.19 -11.98
N ILE A 206 -10.91 4.23 -11.50
CA ILE A 206 -11.67 4.11 -10.24
C ILE A 206 -12.87 3.15 -10.37
N ASN A 207 -13.55 3.14 -11.52
CA ASN A 207 -14.63 2.17 -11.79
C ASN A 207 -14.10 0.73 -11.82
N ARG A 208 -12.93 0.49 -12.45
CA ARG A 208 -12.28 -0.82 -12.43
C ARG A 208 -11.89 -1.23 -11.01
N LEU A 209 -11.34 -0.32 -10.21
CA LEU A 209 -11.01 -0.61 -8.83
C LEU A 209 -12.26 -0.93 -8.00
N LYS A 210 -13.37 -0.18 -8.16
CA LYS A 210 -14.65 -0.48 -7.50
C LYS A 210 -15.15 -1.89 -7.83
N SER A 211 -15.00 -2.35 -9.08
CA SER A 211 -15.47 -3.70 -9.44
C SER A 211 -14.68 -4.82 -8.75
N PHE A 212 -13.39 -4.62 -8.51
CA PHE A 212 -12.57 -5.57 -7.75
C PHE A 212 -12.75 -5.44 -6.23
N PHE A 213 -13.03 -4.24 -5.74
CA PHE A 213 -13.11 -3.94 -4.31
C PHE A 213 -14.43 -3.26 -3.92
N PRO A 214 -15.58 -3.93 -4.10
CA PRO A 214 -16.91 -3.32 -3.96
C PRO A 214 -17.21 -2.82 -2.55
N THR A 215 -16.55 -3.37 -1.52
CA THR A 215 -16.74 -2.99 -0.11
C THR A 215 -15.66 -2.04 0.42
N HIS A 216 -14.54 -1.86 -0.29
CA HIS A 216 -13.41 -1.04 0.17
C HIS A 216 -13.32 0.31 -0.54
N ILE A 217 -14.01 0.50 -1.67
CA ILE A 217 -14.03 1.74 -2.44
C ILE A 217 -15.48 2.19 -2.54
N ASN A 218 -15.84 3.28 -1.86
CA ASN A 218 -17.20 3.82 -1.85
C ASN A 218 -17.17 5.31 -2.19
N GLN A 219 -18.27 5.84 -2.72
CA GLN A 219 -18.48 7.26 -2.99
C GLN A 219 -19.80 7.72 -2.38
#